data_AF-A0A1M3NUI9-F1
#
_entry.id   AF-A0A1M3NUI9-F1
#
_cell.length_a   1.000
_cell.length_b   1.000
_cell.length_c   1.000
_cell.angle_alpha   90.00
_cell.angle_beta   90.00
_cell.angle_gamma   90.00
#
_symmetry.space_group_name_H-M   'P 1'
#
loop_
_entity.id
_entity.type
_entity.pdbx_description
1 polymer ?
#
loop_
_entity_poly.entity_id
_entity_poly.type
_entity_poly.pdbx_seq_one_letter_code
_entity_poly.pdbx_strand_id
1 'polypeptide(L)' 'MTIDRAVMMFAGLMVLASLALGFYISPYWLLLTAFVGLNLIQASITGFCPAAIVFKKLGCAAGVAFK' A
#
# COMPACT_ATOMS: atom_id res chain seq x y z
N MET A 1 9.89 -7.63 -10.68
CA MET A 1 9.47 -6.60 -9.70
C MET A 1 9.73 -7.14 -8.32
N THR A 2 10.48 -6.43 -7.49
CA THR A 2 10.55 -6.76 -6.05
C THR A 2 9.21 -6.42 -5.40
N ILE A 3 8.81 -7.21 -4.40
CA ILE A 3 7.57 -6.94 -3.64
C ILE A 3 7.53 -5.49 -3.14
N ASP A 4 8.66 -4.93 -2.70
CA ASP A 4 8.80 -3.50 -2.37
C ASP A 4 8.27 -2.54 -3.44
N ARG A 5 8.70 -2.74 -4.69
CA ARG A 5 8.35 -1.84 -5.80
C ARG A 5 6.87 -2.01 -6.18
N ALA A 6 6.35 -3.24 -6.12
CA ALA A 6 4.94 -3.51 -6.36
C ALA A 6 4.05 -2.90 -5.27
N VAL A 7 4.43 -3.04 -3.99
CA VAL A 7 3.70 -2.47 -2.85
C VAL A 7 3.73 -0.95 -2.88
N MET A 8 4.88 -0.32 -3.15
CA MET A 8 4.98 1.14 -3.28
C MET A 8 4.11 1.68 -4.43
N MET A 9 4.12 1.01 -5.59
CA MET A 9 3.30 1.42 -6.73
C MET A 9 1.81 1.25 -6.46
N PHE A 10 1.40 0.13 -5.85
CA PHE A 10 0.02 -0.11 -5.47
C PHE A 10 -0.48 0.90 -4.43
N ALA A 11 0.34 1.18 -3.41
CA ALA A 11 0.02 2.16 -2.38
C ALA A 11 -0.17 3.57 -2.96
N GLY A 12 0.75 4.01 -3.82
CA GLY A 12 0.63 5.32 -4.48
C GLY A 12 -0.63 5.43 -5.34
N LEU A 13 -0.99 4.37 -6.05
CA LEU A 13 -2.20 4.33 -6.88
C LEU A 13 -3.47 4.36 -6.02
N MET A 14 -3.50 3.60 -4.93
CA MET A 14 -4.59 3.63 -3.94
C MET A 14 -4.77 5.02 -3.31
N VAL A 15 -3.68 5.72 -3.00
CA VAL A 15 -3.70 7.08 -2.45
C VAL A 15 -4.27 8.07 -3.48
N LEU A 16 -3.80 8.05 -4.72
CA LEU A 16 -4.30 8.94 -5.78
C LEU A 16 -5.77 8.67 -6.10
N ALA A 17 -6.17 7.40 -6.16
CA ALA A 17 -7.57 7.03 -6.35
C ALA A 17 -8.45 7.54 -5.20
N SER A 18 -8.04 7.29 -3.95
CA SER A 18 -8.79 7.72 -2.77
C SER A 18 -8.86 9.25 -2.65
N LEU A 19 -7.80 9.97 -3.05
CA LEU A 19 -7.79 11.43 -3.09
C LEU A 19 -8.75 11.98 -4.16
N ALA A 20 -8.76 11.39 -5.36
CA ALA A 20 -9.72 11.75 -6.40
C ALA A 20 -11.16 11.50 -5.94
N LEU A 21 -11.45 10.32 -5.39
CA LEU A 21 -12.79 10.01 -4.86
C LEU A 21 -13.17 10.89 -3.66
N GLY A 22 -12.18 11.28 -2.83
CA GLY A 22 -12.36 12.24 -1.74
C GLY A 22 -12.84 13.61 -2.20
N PHE A 23 -12.32 14.08 -3.33
CA PHE A 23 -12.74 15.35 -3.95
C PHE A 23 -14.07 15.24 -4.70
N TYR A 24 -14.29 14.15 -5.46
CA TYR A 24 -15.45 14.04 -6.35
C TYR A 24 -16.72 13.47 -5.69
N ILE A 25 -16.60 12.64 -4.66
CA ILE A 25 -17.75 11.92 -4.06
C ILE A 25 -17.95 12.34 -2.61
N SER A 26 -16.94 12.13 -1.75
CA SER A 26 -17.07 12.43 -0.33
C SER A 26 -15.72 12.41 0.40
N PRO A 27 -15.44 13.37 1.29
CA PRO A 27 -14.19 13.44 2.05
C PRO A 27 -13.94 12.23 2.96
N TYR A 28 -14.96 11.41 3.26
CA TYR A 28 -14.79 10.15 4.00
C TYR A 28 -13.83 9.16 3.32
N TRP A 29 -13.56 9.29 2.00
CA TRP A 29 -12.56 8.48 1.31
C TRP A 29 -11.11 8.74 1.78
N LEU A 30 -10.85 9.89 2.41
CA LEU A 30 -9.53 10.18 2.99
C LEU A 30 -9.21 9.31 4.20
N LEU A 31 -10.23 8.75 4.89
CA LEU A 31 -10.00 7.73 5.94
C LEU A 31 -9.36 6.47 5.37
N LEU A 32 -9.72 6.11 4.13
CA LEU A 32 -9.14 4.96 3.45
C LEU A 32 -7.68 5.25 3.06
N THR A 33 -7.39 6.47 2.60
CA THR A 33 -6.02 6.96 2.39
C THR A 33 -5.20 6.92 3.68
N ALA A 34 -5.77 7.39 4.80
CA ALA A 34 -5.11 7.39 6.10
C ALA A 34 -4.82 5.96 6.58
N PHE A 35 -5.75 5.03 6.39
CA PHE A 35 -5.56 3.61 6.70
C PHE A 35 -4.43 3.00 5.88
N VAL A 36 -4.37 3.25 4.57
CA VAL A 36 -3.28 2.78 3.70
C VAL A 36 -1.93 3.37 4.14
N GLY A 37 -1.89 4.66 4.46
CA GLY A 37 -0.69 5.33 4.98
C GLY A 37 -0.19 4.73 6.30
N LEU A 38 -1.09 4.47 7.24
CA LEU A 38 -0.76 3.85 8.53
C LEU A 38 -0.16 2.45 8.34
N ASN A 39 -0.72 1.66 7.43
CA ASN A 39 -0.21 0.33 7.08
C ASN A 39 1.18 0.39 6.41
N LEU A 40 1.48 1.44 5.62
CA LEU A 40 2.82 1.64 5.08
C LEU A 40 3.84 2.02 6.16
N ILE A 41 3.45 2.89 7.09
CA ILE A 41 4.31 3.26 8.23
C ILE A 41 4.62 2.02 9.06
N GLN A 42 3.60 1.23 9.37
CA GLN A 42 3.78 -0.03 10.11
C GLN A 42 4.67 -1.01 9.34
N ALA A 43 4.51 -1.12 8.02
CA ALA A 43 5.37 -1.94 7.18
C ALA A 43 6.84 -1.47 7.18
N SER A 44 7.08 -0.15 7.19
CA SER A 44 8.45 0.39 7.22
C SER A 44 9.19 0.11 8.53
N ILE A 45 8.45 0.00 9.65
CA ILE A 45 9.01 -0.23 10.99
C ILE A 45 9.11 -1.73 11.29
N THR A 46 8.09 -2.51 10.95
CA THR A 46 7.99 -3.93 11.32
C THR A 46 8.41 -4.89 10.21
N GLY A 47 8.60 -4.40 8.98
CA GLY A 47 8.77 -5.24 7.80
C GLY A 47 7.53 -6.08 7.45
N PHE A 48 6.39 -5.86 8.14
CA PHE A 48 5.19 -6.64 7.94
C PHE A 48 4.15 -5.81 7.18
N CYS A 49 4.02 -6.05 5.87
CA CYS A 49 2.97 -5.43 5.06
C CYS A 49 1.97 -6.50 4.59
N PRO A 50 0.66 -6.39 4.89
CA PRO A 50 -0.33 -7.32 4.36
C PRO A 50 -0.36 -7.33 2.83
N ALA A 51 -0.11 -6.18 2.19
CA ALA A 51 0.05 -6.10 0.74
C ALA A 51 1.26 -6.91 0.25
N ALA A 52 2.37 -6.92 0.99
CA ALA A 52 3.52 -7.76 0.67
C ALA A 52 3.19 -9.25 0.75
N ILE A 53 2.37 -9.67 1.71
CA ILE A 53 1.90 -11.07 1.83
C ILE A 53 1.02 -11.46 0.65
N VAL A 54 0.12 -10.56 0.23
CA VAL A 54 -0.75 -10.77 -0.94
C VAL A 54 0.09 -10.88 -2.22
N PHE A 55 1.05 -9.97 -2.42
CA PHE A 55 1.96 -10.01 -3.58
C PHE A 55 2.92 -11.22 -3.54
N LYS A 56 3.34 -11.68 -2.34
CA LYS A 56 4.09 -12.92 -2.16
C LYS A 56 3.27 -14.14 -2.55
N LYS A 57 1.98 -14.19 -2.17
CA LYS A 57 1.04 -15.23 -2.60
C LYS A 57 0.73 -15.21 -4.09
N LEU A 58 0.78 -14.05 -4.73
CA LEU A 58 0.64 -13.87 -6.19
C LEU A 58 1.93 -14.21 -6.97
N GLY A 59 3.00 -14.67 -6.31
CA GLY A 59 4.21 -15.16 -6.97
C GLY A 59 5.26 -14.08 -7.29
N CYS A 60 5.15 -12.87 -6.74
CA CYS A 60 6.20 -11.87 -6.88
C CYS A 60 7.41 -12.17 -5.97
N ALA A 61 8.61 -12.05 -6.52
CA ALA A 61 9.87 -12.26 -5.81
C ALA A 61 10.04 -11.24 -4.67
N ALA A 62 10.24 -11.75 -3.44
CA ALA A 62 10.44 -10.92 -2.26
C ALA A 62 11.65 -10.00 -2.44
N GLY A 63 11.42 -8.69 -2.26
CA GLY A 63 12.47 -7.68 -2.24
C GLY A 63 13.24 -7.67 -0.93
N VAL A 64 14.35 -6.93 -0.92
CA VAL A 64 15.28 -6.84 0.22
C VAL A 64 14.64 -6.25 1.48
N ALA A 65 13.53 -5.48 1.39
CA ALA A 65 12.88 -4.91 2.57
C ALA A 65 11.89 -5.86 3.27
N PHE A 66 11.55 -7.00 2.65
CA PHE A 66 10.66 -8.03 3.20
C PHE A 66 11.38 -9.37 3.40
N LYS A 67 12.67 -9.33 3.75
CA LYS A 67 13.49 -10.53 3.97
C LYS A 67 13.17 -11.20 5.31
#